data_AF-K5VIE0-F1
#
_entry.id   AF-K5VIE0-F1
#
_cell.length_a   1.000
_cell.length_b   1.000
_cell.length_c   1.000
_cell.angle_alpha   90.00
_cell.angle_beta   90.00
_cell.angle_gamma   90.00
#
_symmetry.space_group_name_H-M   'P 1'
#
loop_
_entity.id
_entity.type
_entity.pdbx_description
1 polymer ?
#
loop_
_entity_poly.entity_id
_entity_poly.type
_entity_poly.pdbx_seq_one_letter_code
_entity_poly.pdbx_strand_id
1 'polypeptide(L)'
;MPSELLACVPGAYREVMRDAIVETMKARRQLASSEKQLTRLVADKANHVTPPPLRMKVPTVQYMKSFIVANPDVPNAFDASVSTFQDELLTHAIQLKTAEVNFLRQSIALADPEDANGASPAFTSLLERLNERFDSVHRNAKKAVFGPPTEETHGRSTFQGWVQDDSVVSEYAAFVADVPAIITRAIAIVDDALLAEETKAEKKRSLKDSAMMDVDEHITSASIQSVIDKRVAQLLSDKKGKAKTKKPGKPAGKQAKAEASGSKPKQRGSAAGKGRAARRAKGRQDGESQSKNQKKDSKGKGKAN
;
A
#
# COMPACT_ATOMS: atom_id res chain seq x y z
N MET A 1 8.70 -10.41 9.70
CA MET A 1 7.27 -10.60 9.36
C MET A 1 6.90 -12.10 9.41
N PRO A 2 6.70 -12.93 8.34
CA PRO A 2 6.40 -14.37 8.53
C PRO A 2 7.45 -15.12 9.38
N SER A 3 8.71 -14.68 9.25
CA SER A 3 9.87 -15.10 10.05
C SER A 3 9.66 -15.14 11.56
N GLU A 4 8.93 -14.18 12.15
CA GLU A 4 8.71 -14.15 13.60
C GLU A 4 7.61 -15.12 14.02
N LEU A 5 6.49 -15.19 13.29
CA LEU A 5 5.42 -16.15 13.58
C LEU A 5 5.92 -17.59 13.43
N LEU A 6 6.73 -17.85 12.41
CA LEU A 6 7.35 -19.16 12.18
C LEU A 6 8.43 -19.53 13.21
N ALA A 7 8.94 -18.58 14.00
CA ALA A 7 9.82 -18.91 15.12
C ALA A 7 9.05 -19.64 16.23
N CYS A 8 7.79 -19.24 16.49
CA CYS A 8 6.90 -19.86 17.46
C CYS A 8 6.39 -21.25 17.04
N VAL A 9 6.35 -21.55 15.74
CA VAL A 9 5.91 -22.86 15.23
C VAL A 9 7.01 -23.92 15.45
N PRO A 10 6.69 -25.13 15.99
CA PRO A 10 7.67 -26.21 16.13
C PRO A 10 8.24 -26.65 14.77
N GLY A 11 9.54 -26.97 14.74
CA GLY A 11 10.31 -27.12 13.50
C GLY A 11 9.69 -28.04 12.45
N ALA A 12 9.03 -29.13 12.87
CA ALA A 12 8.42 -30.10 11.97
C ALA A 12 7.20 -29.58 11.19
N TYR A 13 6.47 -28.58 11.71
CA TYR A 13 5.22 -28.04 11.15
C TYR A 13 5.42 -26.69 10.42
N ARG A 14 6.64 -26.12 10.45
CA ARG A 14 6.93 -24.77 9.93
C ARG A 14 6.54 -24.53 8.48
N GLU A 15 6.70 -25.52 7.61
CA GLU A 15 6.36 -25.34 6.18
C GLU A 15 4.84 -25.34 5.96
N VAL A 16 4.08 -26.23 6.61
CA VAL A 16 2.60 -26.23 6.56
C VAL A 16 2.04 -24.90 7.09
N MET A 17 2.59 -24.40 8.21
CA MET A 17 2.21 -23.10 8.76
C MET A 17 2.71 -21.91 7.93
N ARG A 18 3.83 -22.02 7.20
CA ARG A 18 4.33 -20.94 6.32
C ARG A 18 3.31 -20.64 5.25
N ASP A 19 2.85 -21.68 4.56
CA ASP A 19 1.92 -21.52 3.44
C ASP A 19 0.58 -20.99 3.96
N ALA A 20 0.03 -21.57 5.03
CA ALA A 20 -1.19 -21.08 5.67
C ALA A 20 -1.11 -19.60 6.11
N ILE A 21 -0.03 -19.20 6.80
CA ILE A 21 0.19 -17.80 7.22
C ILE A 21 0.27 -16.87 6.00
N VAL A 22 0.99 -17.26 4.94
CA VAL A 22 1.13 -16.46 3.71
C VAL A 22 -0.20 -16.35 2.98
N GLU A 23 -0.99 -17.43 2.92
CA GLU A 23 -2.33 -17.48 2.34
C GLU A 23 -3.30 -16.56 3.09
N THR A 24 -3.41 -16.67 4.42
CA THR A 24 -4.25 -15.77 5.23
C THR A 24 -3.81 -14.31 5.10
N MET A 25 -2.50 -14.02 5.15
CA MET A 25 -1.98 -12.65 5.01
C MET A 25 -2.20 -12.05 3.60
N LYS A 26 -2.32 -12.90 2.56
CA LYS A 26 -2.67 -12.49 1.20
C LYS A 26 -4.18 -12.25 1.09
N ALA A 27 -4.98 -13.19 1.55
CA ALA A 27 -6.44 -13.12 1.53
C ALA A 27 -6.97 -11.92 2.33
N ARG A 28 -6.44 -11.62 3.53
CA ARG A 28 -6.83 -10.42 4.30
C ARG A 28 -6.54 -9.11 3.56
N ARG A 29 -5.42 -9.01 2.83
CA ARG A 29 -5.14 -7.82 1.99
C ARG A 29 -6.11 -7.69 0.83
N GLN A 30 -6.45 -8.80 0.16
CA GLN A 30 -7.44 -8.81 -0.92
C GLN A 30 -8.82 -8.41 -0.38
N LEU A 31 -9.23 -8.98 0.75
CA LEU A 31 -10.46 -8.67 1.46
C LEU A 31 -10.55 -7.17 1.83
N ALA A 32 -9.53 -6.60 2.47
CA ALA A 32 -9.53 -5.17 2.82
C ALA A 32 -9.57 -4.24 1.59
N SER A 33 -8.98 -4.66 0.45
CA SER A 33 -9.10 -3.95 -0.82
C SER A 33 -10.52 -4.03 -1.38
N SER A 34 -11.15 -5.21 -1.31
CA SER A 34 -12.49 -5.46 -1.80
C SER A 34 -13.59 -4.83 -0.92
N GLU A 35 -13.38 -4.75 0.40
CA GLU A 35 -14.21 -3.98 1.33
C GLU A 35 -14.18 -2.48 1.00
N LYS A 36 -13.00 -1.90 0.71
CA LYS A 36 -12.84 -0.49 0.27
C LYS A 36 -13.49 -0.22 -1.09
N GLN A 37 -13.53 -1.20 -1.98
CA GLN A 37 -14.26 -1.10 -3.25
C GLN A 37 -15.77 -1.17 -3.02
N LEU A 38 -16.24 -2.06 -2.14
CA LEU A 38 -17.66 -2.19 -1.81
C LEU A 38 -18.21 -0.94 -1.12
N THR A 39 -17.55 -0.41 -0.09
CA THR A 39 -17.98 0.82 0.60
C THR A 39 -18.00 2.00 -0.35
N ARG A 40 -17.04 2.09 -1.28
CA ARG A 40 -17.06 3.09 -2.35
C ARG A 40 -18.25 2.91 -3.29
N LEU A 41 -18.55 1.71 -3.79
CA LEU A 41 -19.68 1.50 -4.70
C LEU A 41 -21.02 1.82 -4.03
N VAL A 42 -21.18 1.48 -2.74
CA VAL A 42 -22.36 1.84 -1.93
C VAL A 42 -22.45 3.36 -1.75
N ALA A 43 -21.34 4.05 -1.48
CA ALA A 43 -21.32 5.51 -1.38
C ALA A 43 -21.58 6.21 -2.74
N ASP A 44 -20.98 5.72 -3.83
CA ASP A 44 -21.21 6.22 -5.20
C ASP A 44 -22.71 6.06 -5.55
N LYS A 45 -23.37 4.92 -5.20
CA LYS A 45 -24.83 4.75 -5.35
C LYS A 45 -25.63 5.70 -4.46
N ALA A 46 -25.29 5.84 -3.17
CA ALA A 46 -26.01 6.70 -2.24
C ALA A 46 -25.96 8.20 -2.62
N ASN A 47 -24.93 8.61 -3.37
CA ASN A 47 -24.81 9.96 -3.93
C ASN A 47 -25.39 10.11 -5.36
N HIS A 48 -26.02 9.05 -5.90
CA HIS A 48 -26.52 8.99 -7.28
C HIS A 48 -25.42 9.23 -8.36
N VAL A 49 -24.19 8.78 -8.11
CA VAL A 49 -23.04 8.95 -9.01
C VAL A 49 -22.68 7.62 -9.67
N THR A 50 -22.85 7.49 -10.99
CA THR A 50 -22.33 6.31 -11.72
C THR A 50 -20.79 6.27 -11.61
N PRO A 51 -20.19 5.18 -11.08
CA PRO A 51 -18.73 5.03 -11.05
C PRO A 51 -18.13 5.02 -12.45
N PRO A 52 -16.94 5.61 -12.70
CA PRO A 52 -16.35 5.68 -14.03
C PRO A 52 -16.28 4.35 -14.82
N PRO A 53 -15.99 3.18 -14.21
CA PRO A 53 -15.99 1.89 -14.93
C PRO A 53 -17.38 1.42 -15.43
N LEU A 54 -18.47 1.95 -14.87
CA LEU A 54 -19.85 1.59 -15.22
C LEU A 54 -20.52 2.61 -16.15
N ARG A 55 -19.83 3.70 -16.52
CA ARG A 55 -20.34 4.72 -17.44
C ARG A 55 -20.29 4.21 -18.88
N MET A 56 -21.41 3.67 -19.34
CA MET A 56 -21.57 3.30 -20.74
C MET A 56 -21.61 4.54 -21.65
N LYS A 57 -21.11 4.39 -22.88
CA LYS A 57 -21.31 5.39 -23.93
C LYS A 57 -22.74 5.25 -24.49
N VAL A 58 -23.56 6.29 -24.30
CA VAL A 58 -24.92 6.37 -24.85
C VAL A 58 -24.90 6.22 -26.39
N PRO A 59 -25.67 5.29 -26.98
CA PRO A 59 -25.83 5.22 -28.44
C PRO A 59 -26.62 6.43 -28.94
N THR A 60 -26.06 7.19 -29.88
CA THR A 60 -26.74 8.36 -30.47
C THR A 60 -27.77 7.93 -31.50
N VAL A 61 -29.02 7.73 -31.09
CA VAL A 61 -30.14 7.47 -32.00
C VAL A 61 -30.49 8.75 -32.76
N GLN A 62 -30.59 8.68 -34.08
CA GLN A 62 -30.96 9.82 -34.93
C GLN A 62 -32.45 9.78 -35.26
N TYR A 63 -33.18 10.83 -34.87
CA TYR A 63 -34.60 11.01 -35.18
C TYR A 63 -34.79 12.14 -36.20
N MET A 64 -35.81 12.04 -37.07
CA MET A 64 -36.15 13.13 -37.98
C MET A 64 -36.68 14.35 -37.22
N LYS A 65 -36.30 15.56 -37.66
CA LYS A 65 -36.68 16.82 -36.98
C LYS A 65 -38.20 16.98 -36.82
N SER A 66 -38.99 16.58 -37.82
CA SER A 66 -40.46 16.56 -37.75
C SER A 66 -41.00 15.63 -36.66
N PHE A 67 -40.37 14.47 -36.47
CA PHE A 67 -40.76 13.50 -35.44
C PHE A 67 -40.46 14.01 -34.02
N ILE A 68 -39.30 14.66 -33.81
CA ILE A 68 -38.96 15.30 -32.53
C ILE A 68 -39.91 16.46 -32.22
N VAL A 69 -40.27 17.29 -33.21
CA VAL A 69 -41.22 18.40 -33.03
C VAL A 69 -42.63 17.90 -32.66
N ALA A 70 -43.03 16.72 -33.15
CA ALA A 70 -44.29 16.08 -32.78
C ALA A 70 -44.23 15.29 -31.46
N ASN A 71 -43.04 14.82 -31.04
CA ASN A 71 -42.83 13.96 -29.87
C ASN A 71 -41.57 14.42 -29.09
N PRO A 72 -41.66 15.51 -28.32
CA PRO A 72 -40.48 16.13 -27.67
C PRO A 72 -39.82 15.23 -26.62
N ASP A 73 -40.57 14.28 -26.04
CA ASP A 73 -40.10 13.45 -24.92
C ASP A 73 -39.27 12.23 -25.34
N VAL A 74 -39.25 11.86 -26.62
CA VAL A 74 -38.58 10.62 -27.08
C VAL A 74 -37.07 10.59 -26.79
N PRO A 75 -36.29 11.68 -26.99
CA PRO A 75 -34.88 11.70 -26.57
C PRO A 75 -34.73 11.51 -25.05
N ASN A 76 -35.56 12.20 -24.26
CA ASN A 76 -35.54 12.13 -22.79
C ASN A 76 -35.85 10.72 -22.28
N ALA A 77 -36.79 10.01 -22.93
CA ALA A 77 -37.15 8.64 -22.59
C ALA A 77 -36.01 7.64 -22.87
N PHE A 78 -35.20 7.87 -23.92
CA PHE A 78 -34.02 7.05 -24.20
C PHE A 78 -32.92 7.28 -23.16
N ASP A 79 -32.59 8.53 -22.85
CA ASP A 79 -31.59 8.87 -21.83
C ASP A 79 -32.01 8.40 -20.43
N ALA A 80 -33.30 8.48 -20.09
CA ALA A 80 -33.86 7.92 -18.86
C ALA A 80 -33.70 6.39 -18.79
N SER A 81 -33.97 5.69 -19.89
CA SER A 81 -33.78 4.23 -19.98
C SER A 81 -32.32 3.81 -19.75
N VAL A 82 -31.37 4.58 -20.30
CA VAL A 82 -29.93 4.34 -20.09
C VAL A 82 -29.50 4.67 -18.65
N SER A 83 -30.14 5.65 -18.00
CA SER A 83 -29.93 5.97 -16.58
C SER A 83 -30.37 4.81 -15.67
N THR A 84 -31.58 4.26 -15.88
CA THR A 84 -32.09 3.10 -15.15
C THR A 84 -31.14 1.90 -15.27
N PHE A 85 -30.70 1.58 -16.48
CA PHE A 85 -29.76 0.47 -16.72
C PHE A 85 -28.40 0.68 -16.01
N GLN A 86 -27.93 1.93 -15.86
CA GLN A 86 -26.70 2.20 -15.11
C GLN A 86 -26.86 2.00 -13.60
N ASP A 87 -28.02 2.29 -13.01
CA ASP A 87 -28.28 1.97 -11.59
C ASP A 87 -28.53 0.48 -11.35
N GLU A 88 -29.14 -0.24 -12.30
CA GLU A 88 -29.25 -1.70 -12.28
C GLU A 88 -27.86 -2.36 -12.32
N LEU A 89 -26.97 -1.93 -13.24
CA LEU A 89 -25.57 -2.38 -13.27
C LEU A 89 -24.81 -2.06 -11.98
N LEU A 90 -25.00 -0.88 -11.39
CA LEU A 90 -24.40 -0.51 -10.11
C LEU A 90 -24.93 -1.38 -8.96
N THR A 91 -26.21 -1.73 -8.97
CA THR A 91 -26.84 -2.63 -8.00
C THR A 91 -26.25 -4.04 -8.10
N HIS A 92 -26.14 -4.60 -9.30
CA HIS A 92 -25.51 -5.90 -9.52
C HIS A 92 -24.00 -5.89 -9.19
N ALA A 93 -23.29 -4.80 -9.48
CA ALA A 93 -21.88 -4.66 -9.08
C ALA A 93 -21.73 -4.68 -7.55
N ILE A 94 -22.61 -4.01 -6.80
CA ILE A 94 -22.63 -4.05 -5.33
C ILE A 94 -22.94 -5.47 -4.83
N GLN A 95 -23.94 -6.16 -5.40
CA GLN A 95 -24.29 -7.55 -5.05
C GLN A 95 -23.10 -8.51 -5.25
N LEU A 96 -22.49 -8.50 -6.44
CA LEU A 96 -21.35 -9.36 -6.78
C LEU A 96 -20.13 -9.05 -5.90
N LYS A 97 -19.86 -7.77 -5.64
CA LYS A 97 -18.76 -7.35 -4.74
C LYS A 97 -19.02 -7.74 -3.28
N THR A 98 -20.28 -7.76 -2.84
CA THR A 98 -20.68 -8.28 -1.52
C THR A 98 -20.45 -9.78 -1.41
N ALA A 99 -20.81 -10.55 -2.44
CA ALA A 99 -20.53 -11.99 -2.50
C ALA A 99 -19.02 -12.27 -2.48
N GLU A 100 -18.21 -11.50 -3.22
CA GLU A 100 -16.75 -11.61 -3.21
C GLU A 100 -16.16 -11.33 -1.81
N VAL A 101 -16.63 -10.29 -1.11
CA VAL A 101 -16.22 -9.99 0.26
C VAL A 101 -16.61 -11.10 1.24
N ASN A 102 -17.80 -11.69 1.11
CA ASN A 102 -18.25 -12.79 1.95
C ASN A 102 -17.44 -14.07 1.72
N PHE A 103 -17.15 -14.43 0.46
CA PHE A 103 -16.25 -15.54 0.12
C PHE A 103 -14.84 -15.33 0.70
N LEU A 104 -14.28 -14.13 0.56
CA LEU A 104 -12.98 -13.80 1.14
C LEU A 104 -13.00 -13.85 2.68
N ARG A 105 -14.12 -13.50 3.33
CA ARG A 105 -14.29 -13.59 4.80
C ARG A 105 -14.28 -15.04 5.25
N GLN A 106 -15.04 -15.90 4.58
CA GLN A 106 -15.06 -17.35 4.84
C GLN A 106 -13.67 -17.99 4.65
N SER A 107 -12.90 -17.55 3.63
CA SER A 107 -11.56 -18.09 3.35
C SER A 107 -10.48 -17.74 4.41
N ILE A 108 -10.75 -16.82 5.33
CA ILE A 108 -9.87 -16.49 6.47
C ILE A 108 -10.52 -16.69 7.84
N ALA A 109 -11.75 -17.21 7.88
CA ALA A 109 -12.45 -17.49 9.13
C ALA A 109 -11.79 -18.68 9.85
N LEU A 110 -11.82 -18.67 11.19
CA LEU A 110 -11.37 -19.80 12.02
C LEU A 110 -12.55 -20.61 12.57
N ALA A 111 -13.64 -19.94 12.95
CA ALA A 111 -14.94 -20.56 13.24
C ALA A 111 -15.83 -20.59 11.99
N ASP A 112 -16.78 -21.51 11.95
CA ASP A 112 -17.82 -21.54 10.92
C ASP A 112 -18.89 -20.45 11.18
N PRO A 113 -19.36 -19.71 10.17
CA PRO A 113 -20.46 -18.75 10.35
C PRO A 113 -21.83 -19.40 10.64
N GLU A 114 -22.04 -20.66 10.26
CA GLU A 114 -23.31 -21.39 10.42
C GLU A 114 -23.32 -22.31 11.67
N ASP A 115 -22.14 -22.71 12.19
CA ASP A 115 -21.99 -23.40 13.48
C ASP A 115 -21.09 -22.60 14.43
N ALA A 116 -21.71 -22.05 15.48
CA ALA A 116 -21.03 -21.26 16.50
C ALA A 116 -19.97 -22.04 17.33
N ASN A 117 -19.95 -23.36 17.25
CA ASN A 117 -18.91 -24.22 17.85
C ASN A 117 -18.02 -24.90 16.79
N GLY A 118 -18.31 -24.69 15.50
CA GLY A 118 -17.67 -25.35 14.37
C GLY A 118 -16.35 -24.69 13.96
N ALA A 119 -15.41 -25.51 13.50
CA ALA A 119 -14.22 -25.03 12.79
C ALA A 119 -14.58 -24.70 11.33
N SER A 120 -14.08 -23.58 10.80
CA SER A 120 -14.35 -23.21 9.41
C SER A 120 -13.77 -24.24 8.42
N PRO A 121 -14.30 -24.37 7.19
CA PRO A 121 -13.72 -25.23 6.15
C PRO A 121 -12.26 -24.89 5.79
N ALA A 122 -11.82 -23.65 6.00
CA ALA A 122 -10.44 -23.25 5.82
C ALA A 122 -9.54 -23.70 6.99
N PHE A 123 -10.08 -23.72 8.21
CA PHE A 123 -9.36 -24.16 9.40
C PHE A 123 -9.31 -25.70 9.51
N THR A 124 -10.38 -26.43 9.17
CA THR A 124 -10.35 -27.90 9.10
C THR A 124 -9.31 -28.39 8.09
N SER A 125 -9.25 -27.80 6.90
CA SER A 125 -8.22 -28.11 5.88
C SER A 125 -6.79 -27.72 6.29
N LEU A 126 -6.61 -26.83 7.28
CA LEU A 126 -5.32 -26.61 7.92
C LEU A 126 -5.01 -27.72 8.94
N LEU A 127 -5.97 -28.09 9.79
CA LEU A 127 -5.81 -29.16 10.77
C LEU A 127 -5.56 -30.53 10.11
N GLU A 128 -6.19 -30.83 8.96
CA GLU A 128 -5.92 -32.03 8.15
C GLU A 128 -4.44 -32.10 7.73
N ARG A 129 -3.91 -31.03 7.09
CA ARG A 129 -2.50 -30.94 6.68
C ARG A 129 -1.53 -31.01 7.87
N LEU A 130 -1.93 -30.52 9.03
CA LEU A 130 -1.15 -30.65 10.27
C LEU A 130 -1.20 -32.07 10.84
N ASN A 131 -2.35 -32.76 10.77
CA ASN A 131 -2.52 -34.14 11.22
C ASN A 131 -1.72 -35.12 10.35
N GLU A 132 -1.76 -34.97 9.02
CA GLU A 132 -0.90 -35.74 8.09
C GLU A 132 0.59 -35.58 8.44
N ARG A 133 0.98 -34.35 8.80
CA ARG A 133 2.36 -34.05 9.19
C ARG A 133 2.71 -34.63 10.56
N PHE A 134 1.80 -34.56 11.53
CA PHE A 134 1.94 -35.19 12.85
C PHE A 134 2.13 -36.70 12.72
N ASP A 135 1.29 -37.39 11.94
CA ASP A 135 1.43 -38.82 11.67
C ASP A 135 2.81 -39.17 11.10
N SER A 136 3.30 -38.38 10.14
CA SER A 136 4.65 -38.54 9.58
C SER A 136 5.78 -38.31 10.60
N VAL A 137 5.57 -37.50 11.63
CA VAL A 137 6.56 -37.21 12.68
C VAL A 137 6.49 -38.27 13.78
N HIS A 138 5.30 -38.53 14.32
CA HIS A 138 5.06 -39.42 15.45
C HIS A 138 5.44 -40.88 15.14
N ARG A 139 5.20 -41.37 13.91
CA ARG A 139 5.66 -42.71 13.46
C ARG A 139 7.20 -42.86 13.50
N ASN A 140 7.94 -41.76 13.42
CA ASN A 140 9.40 -41.73 13.46
C ASN A 140 9.97 -41.32 14.84
N ALA A 141 9.15 -40.73 15.71
CA ALA A 141 9.54 -40.28 17.04
C ALA A 141 9.74 -41.46 18.00
N LYS A 142 11.00 -41.78 18.31
CA LYS A 142 11.38 -42.85 19.23
C LYS A 142 12.42 -42.38 20.24
N LYS A 143 12.17 -42.67 21.51
CA LYS A 143 13.08 -42.44 22.64
C LYS A 143 13.85 -43.72 22.97
N ALA A 144 15.12 -43.56 23.33
CA ALA A 144 15.96 -44.66 23.82
C ALA A 144 15.56 -44.99 25.27
N VAL A 145 15.21 -46.25 25.53
CA VAL A 145 14.95 -46.74 26.90
C VAL A 145 16.21 -47.37 27.44
N PHE A 146 16.58 -46.95 28.66
CA PHE A 146 17.73 -47.46 29.38
C PHE A 146 17.29 -48.22 30.62
N GLY A 147 17.82 -49.44 30.79
CA GLY A 147 17.55 -50.30 31.93
C GLY A 147 18.30 -49.87 33.20
N PRO A 148 17.89 -50.39 34.36
CA PRO A 148 18.64 -50.22 35.60
C PRO A 148 20.06 -50.79 35.46
N PRO A 149 21.07 -50.23 36.15
CA PRO A 149 22.40 -50.80 36.16
C PRO A 149 22.41 -52.20 36.80
N THR A 150 23.20 -53.12 36.22
CA THR A 150 23.45 -54.45 36.79
C THR A 150 24.93 -54.60 37.18
N GLU A 151 25.28 -55.65 37.92
CA GLU A 151 26.68 -55.93 38.27
C GLU A 151 27.51 -56.28 37.02
N GLU A 152 26.90 -57.00 36.08
CA GLU A 152 27.45 -57.32 34.75
C GLU A 152 27.81 -56.07 33.93
N THR A 153 27.15 -54.94 34.18
CA THR A 153 27.36 -53.68 33.45
C THR A 153 28.19 -52.68 34.24
N HIS A 154 28.77 -53.11 35.37
CA HIS A 154 29.63 -52.34 36.27
C HIS A 154 28.99 -51.01 36.69
N GLY A 155 27.69 -51.03 37.03
CA GLY A 155 26.96 -49.84 37.49
C GLY A 155 26.60 -48.84 36.39
N ARG A 156 26.69 -49.21 35.11
CA ARG A 156 26.20 -48.40 33.97
C ARG A 156 24.82 -48.86 33.52
N SER A 157 23.95 -47.93 33.16
CA SER A 157 22.66 -48.25 32.55
C SER A 157 22.84 -48.83 31.13
N THR A 158 22.06 -49.84 30.79
CA THR A 158 22.11 -50.52 29.49
C THR A 158 21.03 -50.01 28.56
N PHE A 159 21.35 -49.87 27.27
CA PHE A 159 20.34 -49.62 26.26
C PHE A 159 19.45 -50.86 26.08
N GLN A 160 18.16 -50.74 26.39
CA GLN A 160 17.18 -51.82 26.26
C GLN A 160 16.44 -51.80 24.92
N GLY A 161 16.30 -50.63 24.28
CA GLY A 161 15.65 -50.52 22.98
C GLY A 161 15.10 -49.13 22.67
N TRP A 162 14.34 -49.06 21.58
CA TRP A 162 13.62 -47.86 21.14
C TRP A 162 12.12 -48.02 21.40
N VAL A 163 11.53 -47.08 22.15
CA VAL A 163 10.08 -47.00 22.38
C VAL A 163 9.55 -45.72 21.73
N GLN A 164 8.30 -45.74 21.26
CA GLN A 164 7.63 -44.56 20.68
C GLN A 164 7.58 -43.41 21.69
N ASP A 165 7.73 -42.16 21.23
CA ASP A 165 7.72 -41.02 22.15
C ASP A 165 6.40 -40.25 22.18
N ASP A 166 5.66 -40.48 23.25
CA ASP A 166 4.36 -39.86 23.57
C ASP A 166 4.46 -38.35 23.87
N SER A 167 5.68 -37.85 24.16
CA SER A 167 5.93 -36.41 24.35
C SER A 167 5.41 -35.60 23.15
N VAL A 168 5.66 -36.09 21.93
CA VAL A 168 5.27 -35.50 20.65
C VAL A 168 3.74 -35.38 20.51
N VAL A 169 2.97 -36.26 21.15
CA VAL A 169 1.49 -36.18 21.19
C VAL A 169 1.06 -34.97 22.02
N SER A 170 1.68 -34.77 23.19
CA SER A 170 1.39 -33.62 24.06
C SER A 170 1.87 -32.29 23.47
N GLU A 171 3.05 -32.27 22.83
CA GLU A 171 3.55 -31.10 22.11
C GLU A 171 2.65 -30.72 20.93
N TYR A 172 2.17 -31.71 20.17
CA TYR A 172 1.26 -31.47 19.06
C TYR A 172 -0.11 -30.94 19.52
N ALA A 173 -0.69 -31.52 20.58
CA ALA A 173 -1.95 -31.05 21.14
C ALA A 173 -1.86 -29.60 21.65
N ALA A 174 -0.76 -29.24 22.31
CA ALA A 174 -0.51 -27.85 22.73
C ALA A 174 -0.34 -26.92 21.52
N PHE A 175 0.47 -27.32 20.53
CA PHE A 175 0.68 -26.51 19.31
C PHE A 175 -0.62 -26.29 18.52
N VAL A 176 -1.48 -27.30 18.38
CA VAL A 176 -2.78 -27.17 17.69
C VAL A 176 -3.69 -26.15 18.39
N ALA A 177 -3.66 -26.07 19.71
CA ALA A 177 -4.40 -25.06 20.47
C ALA A 177 -3.86 -23.62 20.24
N ASP A 178 -2.58 -23.45 19.92
CA ASP A 178 -1.97 -22.16 19.59
C ASP A 178 -2.22 -21.71 18.13
N VAL A 179 -2.55 -22.61 17.19
CA VAL A 179 -2.74 -22.27 15.76
C VAL A 179 -3.75 -21.12 15.55
N PRO A 180 -4.94 -21.08 16.18
CA PRO A 180 -5.87 -19.95 16.06
C PRO A 180 -5.25 -18.61 16.47
N ALA A 181 -4.41 -18.57 17.51
CA ALA A 181 -3.73 -17.37 17.96
C ALA A 181 -2.65 -16.92 16.96
N ILE A 182 -1.90 -17.87 16.38
CA ILE A 182 -0.88 -17.60 15.34
C ILE A 182 -1.52 -17.00 14.08
N ILE A 183 -2.63 -17.59 13.60
CA ILE A 183 -3.36 -17.08 12.43
C ILE A 183 -4.02 -15.72 12.71
N THR A 184 -4.64 -15.54 13.89
CA THR A 184 -5.18 -14.24 14.32
C THR A 184 -4.09 -13.16 14.38
N ARG A 185 -2.89 -13.50 14.85
CA ARG A 185 -1.74 -12.58 14.86
C ARG A 185 -1.24 -12.25 13.45
N ALA A 186 -1.31 -13.19 12.50
CA ALA A 186 -1.00 -12.94 11.10
C ALA A 186 -1.97 -11.93 10.45
N ILE A 187 -3.27 -12.03 10.78
CA ILE A 187 -4.30 -11.06 10.36
C ILE A 187 -3.99 -9.68 10.97
N ALA A 188 -3.77 -9.59 12.29
CA ALA A 188 -3.48 -8.32 12.96
C ALA A 188 -2.25 -7.59 12.37
N ILE A 189 -1.19 -8.32 12.00
CA ILE A 189 0.00 -7.76 11.34
C ILE A 189 -0.30 -7.17 9.95
N VAL A 190 -1.29 -7.70 9.23
CA VAL A 190 -1.76 -7.11 7.97
C VAL A 190 -2.55 -5.84 8.23
N ASP A 191 -3.39 -5.83 9.26
CA ASP A 191 -4.28 -4.72 9.59
C ASP A 191 -3.49 -3.51 10.12
N ASP A 192 -2.50 -3.75 11.00
CA ASP A 192 -1.50 -2.76 11.42
C ASP A 192 -0.79 -2.12 10.22
N ALA A 193 -0.42 -2.94 9.22
CA ALA A 193 0.25 -2.46 8.01
C ALA A 193 -0.68 -1.62 7.11
N LEU A 194 -1.95 -2.01 6.97
CA LEU A 194 -2.96 -1.28 6.20
C LEU A 194 -3.30 0.07 6.86
N LEU A 195 -3.48 0.10 8.18
CA LEU A 195 -3.68 1.33 8.95
C LEU A 195 -2.44 2.24 8.86
N ALA A 196 -1.24 1.67 8.90
CA ALA A 196 0.00 2.39 8.67
C ALA A 196 0.19 2.87 7.21
N GLU A 197 -0.56 2.37 6.23
CA GLU A 197 -0.61 2.90 4.86
C GLU A 197 -1.68 3.99 4.70
N GLU A 198 -2.86 3.79 5.29
CA GLU A 198 -3.97 4.76 5.32
C GLU A 198 -3.56 6.06 6.00
N THR A 199 -3.03 6.00 7.22
CA THR A 199 -2.56 7.19 7.96
C THR A 199 -1.42 7.92 7.25
N LYS A 200 -0.64 7.23 6.40
CA LYS A 200 0.35 7.87 5.51
C LYS A 200 -0.30 8.49 4.27
N ALA A 201 -1.38 7.92 3.74
CA ALA A 201 -2.14 8.46 2.62
C ALA A 201 -2.94 9.70 3.04
N GLU A 202 -3.55 9.69 4.23
CA GLU A 202 -4.25 10.84 4.83
C GLU A 202 -3.31 12.01 5.09
N LYS A 203 -2.16 11.77 5.74
CA LYS A 203 -1.13 12.80 5.92
C LYS A 203 -0.60 13.36 4.60
N LYS A 204 -0.61 12.57 3.51
CA LYS A 204 -0.28 13.02 2.15
C LYS A 204 -1.43 13.72 1.43
N ARG A 205 -2.68 13.60 1.88
CA ARG A 205 -3.82 14.40 1.43
C ARG A 205 -3.78 15.75 2.13
N SER A 206 -3.82 15.78 3.46
CA SER A 206 -3.82 17.05 4.21
C SER A 206 -2.61 17.94 3.87
N LEU A 207 -1.41 17.38 3.68
CA LEU A 207 -0.24 18.17 3.22
C LEU A 207 -0.40 18.74 1.80
N LYS A 208 -1.16 18.11 0.91
CA LYS A 208 -1.51 18.68 -0.41
C LYS A 208 -2.60 19.73 -0.28
N ASP A 209 -3.61 19.46 0.53
CA ASP A 209 -4.76 20.33 0.71
C ASP A 209 -4.32 21.65 1.35
N SER A 210 -3.49 21.61 2.40
CA SER A 210 -2.81 22.78 2.96
C SER A 210 -1.91 23.49 1.93
N ALA A 211 -1.10 22.76 1.17
CA ALA A 211 -0.23 23.37 0.15
C ALA A 211 -1.02 24.00 -1.02
N MET A 212 -2.27 23.59 -1.26
CA MET A 212 -3.17 24.27 -2.19
C MET A 212 -3.75 25.55 -1.57
N MET A 213 -4.13 25.52 -0.29
CA MET A 213 -4.60 26.71 0.43
C MET A 213 -3.51 27.79 0.55
N ASP A 214 -2.26 27.41 0.88
CA ASP A 214 -1.10 28.32 0.91
C ASP A 214 -0.86 28.98 -0.47
N VAL A 215 -1.08 28.22 -1.55
CA VAL A 215 -0.94 28.71 -2.93
C VAL A 215 -2.07 29.67 -3.30
N ASP A 216 -3.33 29.39 -2.95
CA ASP A 216 -4.45 30.31 -3.21
C ASP A 216 -4.32 31.61 -2.39
N GLU A 217 -3.87 31.54 -1.13
CA GLU A 217 -3.62 32.74 -0.31
C GLU A 217 -2.49 33.61 -0.90
N HIS A 218 -1.45 32.99 -1.47
CA HIS A 218 -0.39 33.69 -2.20
C HIS A 218 -0.77 34.13 -3.63
N ILE A 219 -1.82 33.56 -4.23
CA ILE A 219 -2.39 33.96 -5.55
C ILE A 219 -3.55 34.97 -5.39
N THR A 220 -3.72 35.56 -4.21
CA THR A 220 -4.46 36.82 -4.06
C THR A 220 -3.95 37.85 -5.08
N SER A 221 -4.82 38.31 -5.99
CA SER A 221 -4.43 39.12 -7.17
C SER A 221 -3.68 40.41 -6.81
N ALA A 222 -4.03 41.00 -5.66
CA ALA A 222 -3.35 42.16 -5.08
C ALA A 222 -1.85 41.91 -4.76
N SER A 223 -1.46 40.67 -4.43
CA SER A 223 -0.05 40.30 -4.23
C SER A 223 0.75 40.41 -5.53
N ILE A 224 0.21 39.83 -6.62
CA ILE A 224 0.82 39.87 -7.95
C ILE A 224 0.87 41.31 -8.47
N GLN A 225 -0.20 42.07 -8.32
CA GLN A 225 -0.25 43.49 -8.70
C GLN A 225 0.75 44.33 -7.88
N SER A 226 0.82 44.16 -6.56
CA SER A 226 1.82 44.81 -5.68
C SER A 226 3.27 44.54 -6.12
N VAL A 227 3.58 43.33 -6.58
CA VAL A 227 4.91 42.98 -7.11
C VAL A 227 5.16 43.61 -8.48
N ILE A 228 4.15 43.67 -9.36
CA ILE A 228 4.25 44.34 -10.67
C ILE A 228 4.45 45.86 -10.47
N ASP A 229 3.63 46.50 -9.64
CA ASP A 229 3.67 47.95 -9.40
C ASP A 229 5.00 48.39 -8.78
N LYS A 230 5.53 47.62 -7.81
CA LYS A 230 6.89 47.85 -7.28
C LYS A 230 7.95 47.77 -8.37
N ARG A 231 7.85 46.80 -9.28
CA ARG A 231 8.83 46.60 -10.37
C ARG A 231 8.71 47.68 -11.44
N VAL A 232 7.49 48.15 -11.74
CA VAL A 232 7.22 49.29 -12.63
C VAL A 232 7.74 50.59 -12.00
N ALA A 233 7.46 50.84 -10.72
CA ALA A 233 7.96 52.00 -10.00
C ALA A 233 9.50 52.04 -9.98
N GLN A 234 10.16 50.91 -9.75
CA GLN A 234 11.62 50.78 -9.76
C GLN A 234 12.23 51.05 -11.15
N LEU A 235 11.60 50.53 -12.22
CA LEU A 235 11.99 50.82 -13.61
C LEU A 235 11.70 52.27 -14.05
N LEU A 236 10.79 52.97 -13.38
CA LEU A 236 10.51 54.39 -13.58
C LEU A 236 11.47 55.29 -12.78
N SER A 237 11.86 54.92 -11.56
CA SER A 237 12.89 55.64 -10.79
C SER A 237 14.26 55.55 -11.46
N ASP A 238 14.64 54.37 -11.97
CA ASP A 238 15.93 54.18 -12.68
C ASP A 238 16.01 55.00 -13.99
N LYS A 239 14.87 55.44 -14.54
CA LYS A 239 14.78 56.36 -15.69
C LYS A 239 14.76 57.85 -15.30
N LYS A 240 14.52 58.20 -14.03
CA LYS A 240 14.51 59.59 -13.53
C LYS A 240 15.69 59.87 -12.61
N GLY A 241 16.83 60.27 -13.19
CA GLY A 241 17.82 61.10 -12.49
C GLY A 241 19.27 60.59 -12.41
N LYS A 242 19.96 60.38 -13.54
CA LYS A 242 21.43 60.32 -13.57
C LYS A 242 22.07 61.69 -13.87
N ALA A 243 21.81 62.67 -12.99
CA ALA A 243 22.57 63.91 -12.96
C ALA A 243 23.92 63.68 -12.26
N LYS A 244 25.03 64.18 -12.82
CA LYS A 244 26.40 63.99 -12.29
C LYS A 244 26.92 65.29 -11.68
N THR A 245 27.49 65.21 -10.48
CA THR A 245 28.39 66.23 -9.93
C THR A 245 29.66 65.56 -9.38
N LYS A 246 30.84 66.16 -9.54
CA LYS A 246 32.15 65.54 -9.26
C LYS A 246 32.88 66.22 -8.09
N LYS A 247 33.17 65.46 -7.00
CA LYS A 247 34.43 65.46 -6.21
C LYS A 247 34.90 66.81 -5.59
N PRO A 248 36.03 66.89 -4.84
CA PRO A 248 36.90 65.83 -4.29
C PRO A 248 37.03 65.84 -2.74
N GLY A 249 37.63 64.77 -2.20
CA GLY A 249 38.08 64.64 -0.80
C GLY A 249 38.97 63.40 -0.65
N LYS A 250 39.98 63.42 0.24
CA LYS A 250 41.01 62.37 0.42
C LYS A 250 41.45 62.31 1.92
N PRO A 251 42.30 61.36 2.38
CA PRO A 251 41.83 60.06 2.87
C PRO A 251 42.25 59.73 4.33
N ALA A 252 41.87 58.52 4.76
CA ALA A 252 42.50 57.70 5.81
C ALA A 252 42.22 58.03 7.30
N GLY A 253 42.01 56.95 8.06
CA GLY A 253 41.89 56.91 9.52
C GLY A 253 41.79 55.45 9.97
N LYS A 254 42.53 55.06 11.02
CA LYS A 254 42.50 53.73 11.66
C LYS A 254 42.09 53.89 13.13
N GLN A 255 41.76 52.75 13.80
CA GLN A 255 41.68 52.59 15.26
C GLN A 255 40.49 53.33 15.93
N ALA A 256 39.98 52.94 17.11
CA ALA A 256 40.03 51.67 17.85
C ALA A 256 38.96 51.69 18.98
N LYS A 257 38.94 50.66 19.85
CA LYS A 257 37.98 50.36 20.93
C LYS A 257 36.61 49.91 20.38
N ALA A 258 36.07 48.72 20.63
CA ALA A 258 36.30 47.68 21.64
C ALA A 258 35.83 48.01 23.08
N GLU A 259 34.81 47.27 23.52
CA GLU A 259 34.65 46.81 24.89
C GLU A 259 33.94 45.43 24.87
N ALA A 260 34.19 44.57 25.85
CA ALA A 260 33.72 43.17 25.83
C ALA A 260 33.57 42.57 27.23
N SER A 261 32.42 41.96 27.50
CA SER A 261 32.12 41.11 28.66
C SER A 261 30.85 40.30 28.36
N GLY A 262 30.70 39.01 28.71
CA GLY A 262 31.64 38.11 29.37
C GLY A 262 31.31 36.61 29.15
N SER A 263 32.27 35.74 29.47
CA SER A 263 32.25 34.27 29.32
C SER A 263 31.10 33.58 30.11
N LYS A 264 30.47 32.46 29.69
CA LYS A 264 30.98 31.07 29.44
C LYS A 264 31.66 30.43 30.65
N PRO A 265 31.44 29.13 30.98
CA PRO A 265 31.89 28.03 30.09
C PRO A 265 31.23 26.61 30.16
N LYS A 266 31.35 25.85 29.04
CA LYS A 266 31.48 24.36 28.92
C LYS A 266 30.28 23.49 29.39
N GLN A 267 30.08 22.22 28.97
CA GLN A 267 30.82 21.21 28.15
C GLN A 267 29.76 20.32 27.41
N ARG A 268 29.96 19.24 26.62
CA ARG A 268 31.07 18.41 26.06
C ARG A 268 30.52 17.67 24.81
N GLY A 269 31.36 17.15 23.89
CA GLY A 269 30.94 16.30 22.75
C GLY A 269 30.83 17.07 21.42
N SER A 270 31.67 16.96 20.39
CA SER A 270 32.51 15.87 19.82
C SER A 270 31.68 14.88 18.98
N ALA A 271 31.86 14.75 17.65
CA ALA A 271 32.81 15.43 16.75
C ALA A 271 32.31 15.55 15.28
N ALA A 272 33.11 16.22 14.45
CA ALA A 272 32.95 16.33 12.99
C ALA A 272 33.05 14.96 12.26
N GLY A 273 32.66 14.78 10.99
CA GLY A 273 32.33 15.76 9.95
C GLY A 273 33.49 15.97 8.96
N LYS A 274 33.32 15.51 7.71
CA LYS A 274 34.09 15.86 6.49
C LYS A 274 33.62 14.96 5.33
N GLY A 275 33.65 15.48 4.10
CA GLY A 275 33.50 14.66 2.89
C GLY A 275 34.73 14.78 1.98
N ARG A 276 35.08 13.71 1.27
CA ARG A 276 35.81 13.75 0.00
C ARG A 276 35.59 12.46 -0.79
N ALA A 277 35.76 12.53 -2.10
CA ALA A 277 35.37 11.47 -3.04
C ALA A 277 36.54 10.55 -3.46
N ALA A 278 36.19 9.36 -3.95
CA ALA A 278 37.01 8.53 -4.83
C ALA A 278 36.16 8.01 -6.00
N ARG A 279 36.79 7.63 -7.12
CA ARG A 279 36.17 7.21 -8.40
C ARG A 279 36.86 5.92 -8.92
N ARG A 280 36.23 5.27 -9.92
CA ARG A 280 36.71 4.14 -10.77
C ARG A 280 36.48 2.73 -10.18
N ALA A 281 36.19 1.66 -10.94
CA ALA A 281 35.72 1.42 -12.34
C ALA A 281 35.18 -0.05 -12.42
N LYS A 282 34.91 -0.79 -13.53
CA LYS A 282 35.17 -0.67 -15.00
C LYS A 282 34.22 -1.59 -15.83
N GLY A 283 33.17 -1.04 -16.45
CA GLY A 283 32.34 -1.71 -17.48
C GLY A 283 31.07 -0.87 -17.75
N ARG A 284 30.67 -0.47 -18.97
CA ARG A 284 30.52 -1.15 -20.29
C ARG A 284 29.44 -2.25 -20.27
N GLN A 285 28.40 -2.23 -21.11
CA GLN A 285 28.09 -1.32 -22.25
C GLN A 285 26.58 -1.07 -22.43
N ASP A 286 26.29 -0.08 -23.27
CA ASP A 286 25.15 0.18 -24.16
C ASP A 286 23.99 -0.85 -24.19
N GLY A 287 22.71 -0.47 -24.32
CA GLY A 287 22.15 0.88 -24.54
C GLY A 287 21.42 1.08 -25.87
N GLU A 288 21.04 0.03 -26.61
CA GLU A 288 20.26 0.19 -27.84
C GLU A 288 18.76 0.42 -27.60
N SER A 289 18.24 1.51 -28.16
CA SER A 289 16.82 1.79 -28.31
C SER A 289 16.47 1.85 -29.79
N GLN A 290 15.81 0.83 -30.32
CA GLN A 290 15.32 0.88 -31.70
C GLN A 290 13.87 1.39 -31.77
N SER A 291 13.75 2.69 -32.07
CA SER A 291 12.56 3.24 -32.73
C SER A 291 12.99 3.98 -33.99
N LYS A 292 12.39 3.65 -35.14
CA LYS A 292 12.39 4.51 -36.33
C LYS A 292 11.37 4.07 -37.38
N ASN A 293 10.45 5.00 -37.66
CA ASN A 293 9.93 5.38 -38.97
C ASN A 293 9.77 4.31 -40.06
N GLN A 294 8.51 4.07 -40.43
CA GLN A 294 8.09 4.31 -41.82
C GLN A 294 6.91 5.30 -41.83
N LYS A 295 6.85 6.17 -42.85
CA LYS A 295 5.78 7.18 -43.01
C LYS A 295 5.79 7.67 -44.46
N LYS A 296 4.59 7.81 -45.05
CA LYS A 296 4.31 8.14 -46.47
C LYS A 296 4.68 7.02 -47.46
N ASP A 297 4.09 6.94 -48.66
CA ASP A 297 3.03 7.74 -49.30
C ASP A 297 1.76 6.85 -49.53
N SER A 298 0.62 7.25 -50.12
CA SER A 298 0.31 8.39 -50.99
C SER A 298 -1.13 8.93 -50.77
N LYS A 299 -1.49 10.03 -51.46
CA LYS A 299 -2.78 10.72 -51.32
C LYS A 299 -3.38 11.06 -52.69
N GLY A 300 -4.34 10.26 -53.16
CA GLY A 300 -5.06 10.48 -54.42
C GLY A 300 -6.39 11.23 -54.26
N LYS A 301 -6.76 12.03 -55.27
CA LYS A 301 -8.05 12.77 -55.35
C LYS A 301 -8.52 12.84 -56.81
N GLY A 302 -9.74 12.34 -57.10
CA GLY A 302 -10.62 12.96 -58.10
C GLY A 302 -11.04 12.17 -59.35
N LYS A 303 -12.37 11.97 -59.44
CA LYS A 303 -13.25 11.93 -60.65
C LYS A 303 -13.23 10.77 -61.66
N ALA A 304 -14.45 10.49 -62.14
CA ALA A 304 -14.88 9.79 -63.36
C ALA A 304 -14.54 8.29 -63.44
N ASN A 305 -15.46 7.40 -63.81
CA ASN A 305 -16.74 7.59 -64.51
C ASN A 305 -18.00 7.38 -63.66
#